data_AF-A0A6J7P4J7-F1
#
_entry.id   AF-A0A6J7P4J7-F1
#
_cell.length_a   1.000
_cell.length_b   1.000
_cell.length_c   1.000
_cell.angle_alpha   90.00
_cell.angle_beta   90.00
_cell.angle_gamma   90.00
#
_symmetry.space_group_name_H-M   'P 1'
#
loop_
_entity.id
_entity.type
_entity.pdbx_description
1 polymer ?
#
loop_
_entity_poly.entity_id
_entity_poly.type
_entity_poly.pdbx_seq_one_letter_code
_entity_poly.pdbx_strand_id
1 'polypeptide(L)'
;MEGTEKPEYGKVVDIVTRDSLRELVTPGLLAVLTPIAVGFGLGVGALGAYLAGTIATGVLMAVFLSNSGGAWDNAKKFVEDGNHGGKGSPAHEATVIGDTVGDPFKDTAGPAINPLIKVMNLVALLVAPAVVSLSIGTGANTGLRWTIALVAVAIIVASVVISKRRPIAVGDPVEVEA
;
A
#
# COMPACT_ATOMS: atom_id res chain seq x y z
N MET A 1 6.38 -33.21 13.05
CA MET A 1 7.16 -32.90 11.83
C MET A 1 8.04 -34.08 11.45
N GLU A 2 7.49 -35.29 11.32
CA GLU A 2 8.28 -36.50 11.02
C GLU A 2 8.65 -36.61 9.53
N GLY A 3 8.15 -35.71 8.68
CA GLY A 3 8.46 -35.66 7.24
C GLY A 3 7.79 -36.77 6.42
N THR A 4 6.84 -37.50 7.02
CA THR A 4 6.16 -38.66 6.46
C THR A 4 4.97 -38.32 5.57
N GLU A 5 4.42 -37.11 5.69
CA GLU A 5 3.26 -36.63 4.94
C GLU A 5 3.60 -35.37 4.14
N LYS A 6 2.91 -35.18 3.01
CA LYS A 6 3.06 -33.98 2.18
C LYS A 6 2.26 -32.82 2.81
N PRO A 7 2.84 -31.62 2.93
CA PRO A 7 2.10 -30.46 3.39
C PRO A 7 1.00 -30.02 2.42
N GLU A 8 -0.09 -29.50 2.98
CA GLU A 8 -1.22 -28.90 2.25
C GLU A 8 -0.87 -27.48 1.76
N TYR A 9 -0.03 -27.38 0.72
CA TYR A 9 0.39 -26.09 0.16
C TYR A 9 -0.78 -25.27 -0.42
N GLY A 10 -1.82 -25.93 -0.93
CA GLY A 10 -2.98 -25.27 -1.54
C GLY A 10 -3.71 -24.34 -0.58
N LYS A 11 -3.80 -24.69 0.71
CA LYS A 11 -4.42 -23.85 1.74
C LYS A 11 -3.67 -22.54 1.94
N VAL A 12 -2.33 -22.60 1.95
CA VAL A 12 -1.50 -21.39 2.10
C VAL A 12 -1.64 -20.48 0.88
N VAL A 13 -1.65 -21.05 -0.33
CA VAL A 13 -1.84 -20.29 -1.58
C VAL A 13 -3.20 -19.59 -1.62
N ASP A 14 -4.27 -20.28 -1.20
CA ASP A 14 -5.61 -19.70 -1.15
C ASP A 14 -5.70 -18.52 -0.19
N ILE A 15 -5.13 -18.66 1.01
CA ILE A 15 -5.09 -17.59 2.02
C ILE A 15 -4.40 -16.34 1.46
N VAL A 16 -3.17 -16.47 0.93
CA VAL A 16 -2.41 -15.30 0.45
C VAL A 16 -3.03 -14.69 -0.80
N THR A 17 -3.67 -15.49 -1.66
CA THR A 17 -4.33 -15.01 -2.88
C THR A 17 -5.58 -14.20 -2.55
N ARG A 18 -6.44 -14.74 -1.67
CA ARG A 18 -7.66 -14.07 -1.23
C ARG A 18 -7.34 -12.76 -0.51
N ASP A 19 -6.38 -12.78 0.40
CA ASP A 19 -6.03 -11.59 1.18
C ASP A 19 -5.34 -10.53 0.33
N SER A 20 -4.40 -10.91 -0.55
CA SER A 20 -3.71 -9.93 -1.42
C SER A 20 -4.69 -9.18 -2.34
N LEU A 21 -5.62 -9.90 -2.99
CA LEU A 21 -6.64 -9.27 -3.84
C LEU A 21 -7.54 -8.32 -3.04
N ARG A 22 -7.93 -8.72 -1.83
CA ARG A 22 -8.82 -7.93 -0.98
C ARG A 22 -8.16 -6.68 -0.42
N GLU A 23 -6.90 -6.78 0.01
CA GLU A 23 -6.19 -5.68 0.65
C GLU A 23 -5.64 -4.65 -0.34
N LEU A 24 -5.41 -5.02 -1.62
CA LEU A 24 -4.97 -4.09 -2.67
C LEU A 24 -6.04 -3.07 -3.10
N VAL A 25 -7.33 -3.36 -2.86
CA VAL A 25 -8.44 -2.48 -3.27
C VAL A 25 -8.35 -1.11 -2.59
N THR A 26 -8.09 -1.08 -1.28
CA THR A 26 -8.07 0.16 -0.50
C THR A 26 -6.97 1.14 -0.95
N PRO A 27 -5.68 0.76 -1.05
CA PRO A 27 -4.64 1.65 -1.55
C PRO A 27 -4.87 2.06 -3.01
N GLY A 28 -5.42 1.18 -3.85
CA GLY A 28 -5.80 1.53 -5.22
C GLY A 28 -6.87 2.63 -5.29
N LEU A 29 -7.94 2.51 -4.48
CA LEU A 29 -8.99 3.53 -4.38
C LEU A 29 -8.45 4.86 -3.86
N LEU A 30 -7.56 4.83 -2.85
CA LEU A 30 -6.89 6.03 -2.34
C LEU A 30 -6.06 6.71 -3.44
N ALA A 31 -5.31 5.95 -4.23
CA ALA A 31 -4.50 6.49 -5.33
C ALA A 31 -5.32 7.20 -6.40
N VAL A 32 -6.51 6.69 -6.72
CA VAL A 32 -7.37 7.28 -7.75
C VAL A 32 -8.22 8.42 -7.21
N LEU A 33 -8.85 8.24 -6.05
CA LEU A 33 -9.88 9.16 -5.57
C LEU A 33 -9.31 10.37 -4.82
N THR A 34 -8.12 10.28 -4.23
CA THR A 34 -7.55 11.41 -3.47
C THR A 34 -7.23 12.62 -4.36
N PRO A 35 -6.58 12.47 -5.54
CA PRO A 35 -6.41 13.60 -6.46
C PRO A 35 -7.74 14.21 -6.92
N ILE A 36 -8.79 13.40 -7.10
CA ILE A 36 -10.13 13.85 -7.46
C ILE A 36 -10.73 14.69 -6.32
N ALA A 37 -10.71 14.16 -5.09
CA ALA A 37 -11.21 14.86 -3.91
C ALA A 37 -10.50 16.20 -3.68
N VAL A 38 -9.16 16.22 -3.77
CA VAL A 38 -8.36 17.45 -3.61
C VAL A 38 -8.61 18.43 -4.76
N GLY A 39 -8.60 17.94 -6.01
CA GLY A 39 -8.78 18.77 -7.19
C GLY A 39 -10.14 19.46 -7.21
N PHE A 40 -11.23 18.70 -7.12
CA PHE A 40 -12.58 19.25 -7.14
C PHE A 40 -12.96 19.95 -5.81
N GLY A 41 -12.42 19.53 -4.67
CA GLY A 41 -12.69 20.20 -3.39
C GLY A 41 -11.97 21.54 -3.25
N LEU A 42 -10.65 21.51 -3.40
CA LEU A 42 -9.74 22.60 -3.03
C LEU A 42 -9.17 23.36 -4.24
N GLY A 43 -9.32 22.82 -5.45
CA GLY A 43 -8.88 23.45 -6.69
C GLY A 43 -7.46 23.07 -7.13
N VAL A 44 -7.05 23.62 -8.29
CA VAL A 44 -5.80 23.23 -8.97
C VAL A 44 -4.52 23.57 -8.20
N GLY A 45 -4.50 24.67 -7.46
CA GLY A 45 -3.34 25.05 -6.65
C GLY A 45 -3.07 24.05 -5.52
N ALA A 46 -4.14 23.66 -4.81
CA ALA A 46 -4.07 22.64 -3.77
C ALA A 46 -3.72 21.25 -4.35
N LEU A 47 -4.26 20.91 -5.53
CA LEU A 47 -3.89 19.68 -6.24
C LEU A 47 -2.39 19.65 -6.56
N GLY A 48 -1.83 20.74 -7.08
CA GLY A 48 -0.39 20.85 -7.34
C GLY A 48 0.47 20.69 -6.08
N ALA A 49 0.09 21.38 -4.99
CA ALA A 49 0.77 21.25 -3.69
C ALA A 49 0.68 19.83 -3.12
N TYR A 50 -0.49 19.18 -3.26
CA TYR A 50 -0.70 17.80 -2.85
C TYR A 50 0.22 16.83 -3.60
N LEU A 51 0.34 16.96 -4.93
CA LEU A 51 1.24 16.10 -5.71
C LEU A 51 2.71 16.33 -5.33
N ALA A 52 3.13 17.59 -5.20
CA ALA A 52 4.49 17.93 -4.80
C ALA A 52 4.84 17.32 -3.43
N GLY A 53 3.94 17.46 -2.44
CA GLY A 53 4.10 16.86 -1.11
C GLY A 53 4.11 15.34 -1.15
N THR A 54 3.22 14.73 -1.92
CA THR A 54 3.14 13.26 -2.07
C THR A 54 4.40 12.69 -2.71
N ILE A 55 4.96 13.36 -3.73
CA ILE A 55 6.21 12.96 -4.37
C ILE A 55 7.37 13.11 -3.39
N ALA A 56 7.51 14.27 -2.74
CA ALA A 56 8.62 14.55 -1.85
C ALA A 56 8.67 13.58 -0.66
N THR A 57 7.52 13.32 -0.03
CA THR A 57 7.43 12.39 1.10
C THR A 57 7.49 10.93 0.66
N GLY A 58 6.78 10.59 -0.41
CA GLY A 58 6.66 9.22 -0.89
C GLY A 58 7.97 8.66 -1.43
N VAL A 59 8.75 9.44 -2.19
CA VAL A 59 10.05 8.97 -2.70
C VAL A 59 11.02 8.67 -1.55
N LEU A 60 11.09 9.56 -0.54
CA LEU A 60 11.93 9.34 0.62
C LEU A 60 11.52 8.08 1.39
N MET A 61 10.21 7.87 1.58
CA MET A 61 9.69 6.66 2.22
C MET A 61 9.95 5.39 1.40
N ALA A 62 9.77 5.43 0.08
CA ALA A 62 10.01 4.30 -0.80
C ALA A 62 11.48 3.82 -0.70
N VAL A 63 12.43 4.77 -0.75
CA VAL A 63 13.87 4.49 -0.61
C VAL A 63 14.20 3.96 0.78
N PHE A 64 13.68 4.61 1.83
CA PHE A 64 13.90 4.18 3.21
C PHE A 64 13.45 2.73 3.43
N LEU A 65 12.20 2.41 3.10
CA LEU A 65 11.64 1.07 3.32
C LEU A 65 12.40 0.01 2.51
N SER A 66 12.69 0.28 1.24
CA SER A 66 13.40 -0.66 0.38
C SER A 66 14.82 -0.93 0.89
N ASN A 67 15.55 0.12 1.29
CA ASN A 67 16.92 -0.01 1.75
C ASN A 67 17.00 -0.64 3.15
N SER A 68 16.12 -0.25 4.08
CA SER A 68 16.10 -0.84 5.42
C SER A 68 15.78 -2.33 5.38
N GLY A 69 14.77 -2.74 4.61
CA GLY A 69 14.45 -4.16 4.47
C GLY A 69 15.58 -4.95 3.77
N GLY A 70 16.18 -4.40 2.71
CA GLY A 70 17.34 -5.03 2.06
C GLY A 70 18.57 -5.13 2.96
N ALA A 71 18.80 -4.14 3.83
CA ALA A 71 19.89 -4.17 4.80
C ALA A 71 19.69 -5.28 5.85
N TRP A 72 18.47 -5.47 6.35
CA TRP A 72 18.16 -6.54 7.31
C TRP A 72 18.30 -7.94 6.68
N ASP A 73 17.84 -8.15 5.45
CA ASP A 73 18.04 -9.43 4.74
C ASP A 73 19.53 -9.73 4.52
N ASN A 74 20.30 -8.72 4.10
CA ASN A 74 21.74 -8.88 3.89
C ASN A 74 22.50 -9.12 5.19
N ALA A 75 22.08 -8.50 6.30
CA ALA A 75 22.65 -8.77 7.62
C ALA A 75 22.38 -10.21 8.06
N LYS A 76 21.16 -10.73 7.84
CA LYS A 76 20.81 -12.13 8.09
C LYS A 76 21.70 -13.06 7.26
N LYS A 77 21.80 -12.85 5.94
CA LYS A 77 22.66 -13.66 5.05
C LYS A 77 24.13 -13.63 5.49
N PHE A 78 24.64 -12.47 5.88
CA PHE A 78 26.00 -12.33 6.39
C PHE A 78 26.26 -13.19 7.64
N VAL A 79 25.30 -13.25 8.58
CA VAL A 79 25.38 -14.15 9.74
C VAL A 79 25.24 -15.61 9.33
N GLU A 80 24.35 -15.93 8.38
CA GLU A 80 24.17 -17.29 7.86
C GLU A 80 25.42 -17.86 7.17
N ASP A 81 26.28 -17.01 6.62
CA ASP A 81 27.59 -17.35 6.05
C ASP A 81 28.66 -17.68 7.11
N GLY A 82 28.31 -17.65 8.40
CA GLY A 82 29.18 -18.06 9.51
C GLY A 82 29.76 -16.89 10.31
N ASN A 83 29.49 -15.65 9.92
CA ASN A 83 29.88 -14.49 10.71
C ASN A 83 29.04 -14.39 11.99
N HIS A 84 29.62 -13.87 13.07
CA HIS A 84 28.92 -13.65 14.34
C HIS A 84 28.22 -14.90 14.94
N GLY A 85 28.72 -16.10 14.64
CA GLY A 85 28.25 -17.35 15.25
C GLY A 85 27.43 -18.26 14.33
N GLY A 86 27.07 -17.81 13.11
CA GLY A 86 26.41 -18.69 12.14
C GLY A 86 24.94 -19.01 12.45
N LYS A 87 24.37 -19.92 11.66
CA LYS A 87 22.98 -20.37 11.81
C LYS A 87 22.71 -20.97 13.19
N GLY A 88 21.57 -20.63 13.79
CA GLY A 88 21.17 -21.08 15.11
C GLY A 88 21.83 -20.35 16.29
N SER A 89 22.68 -19.35 16.01
CA SER A 89 23.23 -18.47 17.05
C SER A 89 22.20 -17.40 17.48
N PRO A 90 22.38 -16.75 18.65
CA PRO A 90 21.54 -15.61 19.05
C PRO A 90 21.57 -14.45 18.04
N ALA A 91 22.68 -14.26 17.33
CA ALA A 91 22.79 -13.26 16.27
C ALA A 91 21.95 -13.63 15.03
N HIS A 92 21.88 -14.92 14.70
CA HIS A 92 21.02 -15.41 13.62
C HIS A 92 19.55 -15.20 13.95
N GLU A 93 19.12 -15.55 15.16
CA GLU A 93 17.74 -15.32 15.61
C GLU A 93 17.37 -13.83 15.55
N ALA A 94 18.24 -12.94 16.04
CA ALA A 94 18.00 -11.50 16.00
C ALA A 94 17.91 -10.93 14.56
N THR A 95 18.75 -11.41 13.65
CA THR A 95 18.73 -10.97 12.24
C THR A 95 17.56 -11.55 11.47
N VAL A 96 17.08 -12.76 11.81
CA VAL A 96 15.82 -13.31 11.28
C VAL A 96 14.65 -12.42 11.69
N ILE A 97 14.58 -11.98 12.95
CA ILE A 97 13.54 -11.02 13.38
C ILE A 97 13.63 -9.72 12.56
N GLY A 98 14.83 -9.18 12.37
CA GLY A 98 15.04 -8.00 11.52
C GLY A 98 14.54 -8.17 10.10
N ASP A 99 14.82 -9.32 9.47
CA ASP A 99 14.37 -9.61 8.11
C ASP A 99 12.84 -9.76 8.03
N THR A 100 12.21 -10.41 9.01
CA THR A 100 10.73 -10.52 9.04
C THR A 100 10.03 -9.16 9.18
N VAL A 101 10.67 -8.18 9.83
CA VAL A 101 10.19 -6.79 9.84
C VAL A 101 10.46 -6.10 8.49
N GLY A 102 11.58 -6.44 7.85
CA GLY A 102 12.01 -5.91 6.57
C GLY A 102 11.23 -6.42 5.35
N ASP A 103 10.64 -7.61 5.41
CA ASP A 103 9.93 -8.23 4.27
C ASP A 103 8.76 -7.37 3.78
N PRO A 104 7.81 -6.91 4.64
CA PRO A 104 6.77 -6.00 4.17
C PRO A 104 7.32 -4.66 3.66
N PHE A 105 8.49 -4.23 4.13
CA PHE A 105 9.09 -2.95 3.73
C PHE A 105 9.69 -3.05 2.32
N LYS A 106 10.51 -4.06 2.05
CA LYS A 106 11.25 -4.18 0.79
C LYS A 106 10.44 -4.84 -0.33
N ASP A 107 9.49 -5.71 -0.01
CA ASP A 107 8.77 -6.50 -1.02
C ASP A 107 7.34 -6.01 -1.26
N THR A 108 6.77 -5.22 -0.34
CA THR A 108 5.39 -4.71 -0.47
C THR A 108 5.34 -3.19 -0.48
N ALA A 109 5.57 -2.53 0.66
CA ALA A 109 5.29 -1.11 0.82
C ALA A 109 6.27 -0.22 0.04
N GLY A 110 7.58 -0.47 0.16
CA GLY A 110 8.63 0.33 -0.48
C GLY A 110 8.46 0.40 -2.00
N PRO A 111 8.42 -0.74 -2.72
CA PRO A 111 8.22 -0.75 -4.16
C PRO A 111 6.85 -0.23 -4.60
N ALA A 112 5.78 -0.42 -3.81
CA ALA A 112 4.43 -0.03 -4.18
C ALA A 112 4.17 1.49 -4.13
N ILE A 113 4.95 2.25 -3.36
CA ILE A 113 4.79 3.71 -3.28
C ILE A 113 5.06 4.37 -4.65
N ASN A 114 6.07 3.90 -5.40
CA ASN A 114 6.42 4.47 -6.70
C ASN A 114 5.29 4.41 -7.74
N PRO A 115 4.66 3.24 -8.03
CA PRO A 115 3.51 3.18 -8.93
C PRO A 115 2.30 3.92 -8.37
N LEU A 116 2.09 3.95 -7.06
CA LEU A 116 1.01 4.70 -6.43
C LEU A 116 1.11 6.21 -6.71
N ILE A 117 2.31 6.79 -6.59
CA ILE A 117 2.59 8.19 -6.98
C ILE A 117 2.30 8.42 -8.47
N LYS A 118 2.72 7.49 -9.34
CA LYS A 118 2.49 7.60 -10.79
C LYS A 118 0.99 7.60 -11.12
N VAL A 119 0.21 6.73 -10.49
CA VAL A 119 -1.25 6.68 -10.66
C VAL A 119 -1.89 8.00 -10.20
N MET A 120 -1.50 8.49 -9.02
CA MET A 120 -2.01 9.77 -8.50
C MET A 120 -1.73 10.93 -9.45
N ASN A 121 -0.50 11.02 -9.98
CA ASN A 121 -0.11 12.05 -10.94
C ASN A 121 -0.90 11.95 -12.25
N LEU A 122 -1.07 10.73 -12.78
CA LEU A 122 -1.82 10.48 -14.00
C LEU A 122 -3.28 10.92 -13.83
N VAL A 123 -3.94 10.49 -12.74
CA VAL A 123 -5.33 10.86 -12.48
C VAL A 123 -5.46 12.37 -12.31
N ALA A 124 -4.56 13.01 -11.56
CA ALA A 124 -4.56 14.46 -11.39
C ALA A 124 -4.47 15.20 -12.74
N LEU A 125 -3.59 14.74 -13.64
CA LEU A 125 -3.44 15.32 -14.97
C LEU A 125 -4.72 15.15 -15.81
N LEU A 126 -5.35 13.97 -15.75
CA LEU A 126 -6.59 13.70 -16.49
C LEU A 126 -7.76 14.56 -16.00
N VAL A 127 -7.87 14.80 -14.69
CA VAL A 127 -8.99 15.58 -14.13
C VAL A 127 -8.74 17.08 -14.10
N ALA A 128 -7.49 17.54 -14.25
CA ALA A 128 -7.15 18.96 -14.17
C ALA A 128 -7.99 19.86 -15.10
N PRO A 129 -8.22 19.54 -16.39
CA PRO A 129 -9.07 20.36 -17.25
C PRO A 129 -10.51 20.49 -16.72
N ALA A 130 -11.07 19.40 -16.21
CA ALA A 130 -12.41 19.38 -15.63
C ALA A 130 -12.48 20.16 -14.31
N VAL A 131 -11.44 20.11 -13.49
CA VAL A 131 -11.33 20.91 -12.27
C VAL A 131 -11.31 22.41 -12.61
N VAL A 132 -10.56 22.82 -13.63
CA VAL A 132 -10.50 24.21 -14.07
C VAL A 132 -11.85 24.67 -14.62
N SER A 133 -12.45 23.90 -15.54
CA SER A 133 -13.70 24.28 -16.21
C SER A 133 -14.88 24.39 -15.24
N LEU A 134 -14.97 23.51 -14.25
CA LEU A 134 -16.03 23.57 -13.24
C LEU A 134 -15.77 24.60 -12.14
N SER A 135 -14.53 25.12 -12.02
CA SER A 135 -14.15 26.09 -10.99
C SER A 135 -14.08 27.53 -11.48
N ILE A 136 -13.78 27.77 -12.75
CA ILE A 136 -13.46 29.10 -13.29
C ILE A 136 -14.21 29.32 -14.61
N GLY A 137 -14.86 30.48 -14.76
CA GLY A 137 -15.47 30.92 -16.01
C GLY A 137 -17.00 30.82 -16.03
N THR A 138 -17.58 31.11 -17.19
CA THR A 138 -19.04 31.18 -17.42
C THR A 138 -19.74 29.82 -17.38
N GLY A 139 -19.00 28.72 -17.51
CA GLY A 139 -19.47 27.34 -17.37
C GLY A 139 -19.23 26.72 -15.98
N ALA A 140 -18.77 27.51 -15.00
CA ALA A 140 -18.50 27.01 -13.66
C ALA A 140 -19.77 26.45 -13.01
N ASN A 141 -19.67 25.25 -12.43
CA ASN A 141 -20.76 24.61 -11.73
C ASN A 141 -20.28 24.14 -10.35
N THR A 142 -20.38 25.06 -9.39
CA THR A 142 -19.96 24.84 -8.01
C THR A 142 -20.70 23.65 -7.37
N GLY A 143 -21.98 23.46 -7.69
CA GLY A 143 -22.76 22.34 -7.17
C GLY A 143 -22.21 20.99 -7.65
N LEU A 144 -21.97 20.85 -8.95
CA LEU A 144 -21.40 19.63 -9.53
C LEU A 144 -19.99 19.35 -9.00
N ARG A 145 -19.15 20.38 -8.92
CA ARG A 145 -17.79 20.30 -8.37
C ARG A 145 -17.80 19.75 -6.94
N TRP A 146 -18.60 20.34 -6.04
CA TRP A 146 -18.68 19.87 -4.66
C TRP A 146 -19.31 18.49 -4.56
N THR A 147 -20.26 18.15 -5.43
CA THR A 147 -20.84 16.81 -5.49
C THR A 147 -19.77 15.76 -5.79
N ILE A 148 -18.93 15.99 -6.81
CA ILE A 148 -17.81 15.10 -7.17
C ILE A 148 -16.84 14.95 -5.98
N ALA A 149 -16.46 16.07 -5.36
CA ALA A 149 -15.53 16.07 -4.23
C ALA A 149 -16.09 15.27 -3.03
N LEU A 150 -17.35 15.52 -2.65
CA LEU A 150 -17.99 14.84 -1.52
C LEU A 150 -18.18 13.35 -1.77
N VAL A 151 -18.55 12.95 -2.99
CA VAL A 151 -18.65 11.53 -3.36
C VAL A 151 -17.27 10.86 -3.28
N ALA A 152 -16.22 11.49 -3.82
CA ALA A 152 -14.87 10.95 -3.73
C ALA A 152 -14.41 10.78 -2.27
N VAL A 153 -14.64 11.79 -1.42
CA VAL A 153 -14.33 11.73 0.01
C VAL A 153 -15.14 10.63 0.71
N ALA A 154 -16.43 10.51 0.43
CA ALA A 154 -17.29 9.49 1.02
C ALA A 154 -16.79 8.07 0.69
N ILE A 155 -16.38 7.82 -0.56
CA ILE A 155 -15.83 6.53 -0.97
C ILE A 155 -14.48 6.27 -0.28
N ILE A 156 -13.61 7.28 -0.16
CA ILE A 156 -12.33 7.16 0.57
C ILE A 156 -12.58 6.81 2.04
N VAL A 157 -13.47 7.54 2.71
CA VAL A 157 -13.78 7.29 4.13
C VAL A 157 -14.37 5.90 4.30
N ALA A 158 -15.33 5.52 3.44
CA ALA A 158 -15.91 4.19 3.47
C ALA A 158 -14.85 3.09 3.25
N SER A 159 -13.96 3.25 2.26
CA SER A 159 -12.92 2.25 1.98
C SER A 159 -11.96 2.08 3.16
N VAL A 160 -11.53 3.17 3.80
CA VAL A 160 -10.66 3.13 4.97
C VAL A 160 -11.37 2.53 6.19
N VAL A 161 -12.63 2.92 6.45
CA VAL A 161 -13.40 2.37 7.57
C VAL A 161 -13.63 0.88 7.39
N ILE A 162 -13.99 0.45 6.18
CA ILE A 162 -14.17 -0.97 5.87
C ILE A 162 -12.85 -1.72 6.04
N SER A 163 -11.74 -1.19 5.50
CA SER A 163 -10.42 -1.82 5.63
C SER A 163 -10.01 -1.98 7.10
N LYS A 164 -10.22 -0.96 7.94
CA LYS A 164 -9.89 -1.01 9.39
C LYS A 164 -10.77 -1.98 10.19
N ARG A 165 -11.98 -2.28 9.72
CA ARG A 165 -12.93 -3.15 10.43
C ARG A 165 -12.82 -4.62 10.01
N ARG A 166 -11.97 -4.94 9.03
CA ARG A 166 -11.80 -6.32 8.57
C ARG A 166 -10.93 -7.11 9.56
N PRO A 167 -11.39 -8.29 10.04
CA PRO A 167 -10.53 -9.19 10.79
C PRO A 167 -9.43 -9.72 9.86
N ILE A 168 -8.21 -9.84 10.40
CA ILE A 168 -7.10 -10.52 9.72
C ILE A 168 -7.47 -12.00 9.69
N ALA A 169 -7.48 -12.62 8.49
CA ALA A 169 -8.05 -13.96 8.24
C ALA A 169 -7.33 -15.13 8.94
N VAL A 170 -6.36 -14.87 9.82
CA VAL A 170 -5.62 -15.90 10.59
C VAL A 170 -6.51 -16.55 11.68
N GLY A 171 -7.83 -16.31 11.68
CA GLY A 171 -8.77 -16.83 12.68
C GLY A 171 -9.95 -17.65 12.15
N ASP A 172 -10.15 -17.79 10.84
CA ASP A 172 -11.27 -18.60 10.34
C ASP A 172 -10.87 -20.08 10.34
N PRO A 173 -11.59 -20.97 11.06
CA PRO A 173 -11.32 -22.39 10.98
C PRO A 173 -11.58 -22.85 9.55
N VAL A 174 -10.57 -23.42 8.92
CA VAL A 174 -10.72 -24.10 7.65
C VAL A 174 -11.69 -25.26 7.89
N GLU A 175 -12.92 -25.17 7.38
CA GLU A 175 -13.82 -26.31 7.33
C GLU A 175 -13.10 -27.44 6.59
N VAL A 176 -12.76 -28.48 7.34
CA VAL A 176 -12.24 -29.71 6.77
C VAL A 176 -13.46 -30.45 6.23
N GLU A 177 -13.70 -30.34 4.92
CA GLU A 177 -14.57 -31.31 4.26
C GLU A 177 -13.98 -32.71 4.50
N ALA A 178 -14.78 -33.56 5.14
CA ALA A 178 -14.43 -34.92 5.54
C ALA A 178 -14.44 -35.90 4.37
#